data_AF-J0XEU1-F1
#
_entry.id   AF-J0XEU1-F1
#
_cell.length_a   1.000
_cell.length_b   1.000
_cell.length_c   1.000
_cell.angle_alpha   90.00
_cell.angle_beta   90.00
_cell.angle_gamma   90.00
#
_symmetry.space_group_name_H-M   'P 1'
#
loop_
_entity.id
_entity.type
_entity.pdbx_description
1 polymer ?
#
loop_
_entity_poly.entity_id
_entity_poly.type
_entity_poly.pdbx_seq_one_letter_code
_entity_poly.pdbx_strand_id
1 'polypeptide(L)'
;MTPRARGVCGTLLALVGVRDPAYRRERAAVDSRHVSTFAASGRSIRRALRRPLAIAEAAIARRTVRLAPEPPGEREGVVTPDGAHAPTGTGIIRSGGAPLRLAAVGDSLIAGSGVQAQEQTLVPRIARIVAAGTGRDVEWVTHAKLGATMRRVRYRFLPEVADADVLFVCAGSNDLMARRSLDEWTDDLAAVLDDAAQRGRHIVACSAGQLYRSPALMPALRSVLREWTDAQTEASAVVCAERGIPFVDVAHCDLDDGFWADDGFHPSAAGYEMAAGMVARVVLTRLENCDVRDDGLRSAVASTGRLAS
;
A
#
# COMPACT_ATOMS: atom_id res chain seq x y z
N MET A 1 59.33 -5.78 -2.06
CA MET A 1 59.18 -5.86 -0.60
C MET A 1 58.78 -4.51 -0.04
N THR A 2 57.50 -4.32 0.23
CA THR A 2 56.84 -3.74 1.44
C THR A 2 55.43 -3.27 1.05
N PRO A 3 54.41 -3.41 1.92
CA PRO A 3 53.00 -3.51 1.51
C PRO A 3 52.06 -2.45 2.15
N ARG A 4 50.78 -2.50 1.72
CA ARG A 4 49.57 -1.82 2.25
C ARG A 4 49.39 -0.36 1.82
N ALA A 5 48.19 0.13 1.48
CA ALA A 5 46.86 -0.26 1.96
C ALA A 5 45.82 -0.38 0.83
N ARG A 6 45.03 -1.46 0.88
CA ARG A 6 43.80 -1.63 0.10
C ARG A 6 42.68 -0.85 0.80
N GLY A 7 42.15 0.17 0.13
CA GLY A 7 40.97 0.90 0.59
C GLY A 7 39.76 -0.02 0.64
N VAL A 8 39.07 -0.01 1.77
CA VAL A 8 37.82 -0.73 2.01
C VAL A 8 36.72 -0.05 1.19
N CYS A 9 36.56 -0.49 -0.05
CA CYS A 9 35.45 -0.12 -0.93
C CYS A 9 34.94 -1.41 -1.57
N GLY A 10 34.05 -2.11 -0.87
CA GLY A 10 33.55 -3.41 -1.33
C GLY A 10 32.98 -4.31 -0.23
N THR A 11 32.14 -3.81 0.67
CA THR A 11 31.36 -4.69 1.56
C THR A 11 30.04 -4.06 2.00
N LEU A 12 29.07 -3.94 1.08
CA LEU A 12 27.64 -3.97 1.45
C LEU A 12 26.73 -4.31 0.25
N LEU A 13 27.21 -5.16 -0.66
CA LEU A 13 26.49 -5.57 -1.89
C LEU A 13 26.55 -7.09 -2.11
N ALA A 14 26.82 -7.87 -1.06
CA ALA A 14 27.02 -9.32 -1.15
C ALA A 14 26.23 -10.11 -0.08
N LEU A 15 24.97 -9.74 0.18
CA LEU A 15 24.09 -10.51 1.09
C LEU A 15 22.70 -10.84 0.53
N VAL A 16 22.46 -10.59 -0.76
CA VAL A 16 21.29 -11.13 -1.47
C VAL A 16 21.79 -11.68 -2.79
N GLY A 17 21.98 -13.00 -2.85
CA GLY A 17 22.51 -13.67 -4.03
C GLY A 17 21.55 -13.60 -5.21
N VAL A 18 21.84 -12.72 -6.16
CA VAL A 18 21.50 -12.84 -7.59
C VAL A 18 22.66 -12.17 -8.35
N ARG A 19 23.36 -12.92 -9.21
CA ARG A 19 24.39 -12.39 -10.11
C ARG A 19 23.76 -12.15 -11.48
N ASP A 20 23.82 -10.92 -11.97
CA ASP A 20 23.71 -10.61 -13.39
C ASP A 20 24.80 -9.58 -13.77
N PRO A 21 25.72 -9.90 -14.71
CA PRO A 21 26.87 -9.06 -15.02
C PRO A 21 26.62 -8.18 -16.26
N ALA A 22 25.87 -7.09 -16.12
CA ALA A 22 25.93 -6.00 -17.09
C ALA A 22 25.38 -4.67 -16.52
N TYR A 23 26.20 -3.94 -15.76
CA TYR A 23 25.96 -2.49 -15.63
C TYR A 23 27.27 -1.73 -15.55
N ARG A 24 27.54 -0.97 -16.61
CA ARG A 24 28.74 -0.18 -16.85
C ARG A 24 28.51 1.23 -16.28
N ARG A 25 29.51 1.76 -15.58
CA ARG A 25 29.54 3.09 -14.95
C ARG A 25 29.58 4.20 -16.01
N GLU A 26 28.85 5.29 -15.76
CA GLU A 26 29.26 6.64 -16.18
C GLU A 26 29.21 7.60 -14.99
N ARG A 27 30.28 8.40 -14.85
CA ARG A 27 30.48 9.40 -13.80
C ARG A 27 30.02 10.75 -14.33
N ALA A 28 29.19 11.46 -13.55
CA ALA A 28 29.07 12.91 -13.66
C ALA A 28 29.75 13.56 -12.45
N ALA A 29 30.72 14.43 -12.73
CA ALA A 29 31.38 15.28 -11.75
C ALA A 29 30.49 16.49 -11.45
N VAL A 30 30.32 16.84 -10.18
CA VAL A 30 29.74 18.12 -9.78
C VAL A 30 30.69 18.81 -8.79
N ASP A 31 31.04 20.02 -9.18
CA ASP A 31 31.96 20.97 -8.55
C ASP A 31 31.47 21.40 -7.16
N SER A 32 32.41 21.57 -6.24
CA SER A 32 32.15 21.81 -4.81
C SER A 32 32.77 23.12 -4.38
N ARG A 33 32.02 24.23 -4.52
CA ARG A 33 32.37 25.51 -3.87
C ARG A 33 31.13 26.30 -3.47
N HIS A 34 30.77 26.25 -2.19
CA HIS A 34 30.66 27.41 -1.31
C HIS A 34 30.34 26.92 0.12
N VAL A 35 31.30 27.11 1.02
CA VAL A 35 31.16 26.92 2.47
C VAL A 35 30.69 28.25 3.04
N SER A 36 29.53 28.26 3.70
CA SER A 36 29.14 29.31 4.64
C SER A 36 28.82 28.65 5.98
N THR A 37 29.72 28.88 6.93
CA THR A 37 29.63 28.51 8.34
C THR A 37 28.62 29.38 9.07
N PHE A 38 27.58 28.79 9.67
CA PHE A 38 26.91 29.35 10.84
C PHE A 38 26.56 28.27 11.86
N ALA A 39 26.74 28.63 13.13
CA ALA A 39 26.81 27.76 14.29
C ALA A 39 25.50 27.02 14.64
N ALA A 40 25.61 25.74 15.02
CA ALA A 40 24.57 24.99 15.73
C ALA A 40 25.17 23.84 16.57
N SER A 41 25.80 24.15 17.71
CA SER A 41 26.60 23.16 18.47
C SER A 41 25.81 22.19 19.38
N GLY A 42 24.48 22.26 19.47
CA GLY A 42 23.68 21.31 20.27
C GLY A 42 22.80 20.34 19.46
N ARG A 43 22.28 20.79 18.31
CA ARG A 43 21.35 20.02 17.45
C ARG A 43 22.07 19.10 16.45
N SER A 44 23.33 19.41 16.14
CA SER A 44 24.13 18.71 15.12
C SER A 44 24.54 17.29 15.54
N ILE A 45 24.95 17.09 16.81
CA ILE A 45 25.44 15.79 17.31
C ILE A 45 24.30 14.76 17.42
N ARG A 46 23.14 15.16 17.94
CA ARG A 46 21.95 14.28 18.02
C ARG A 46 21.49 13.82 16.64
N ARG A 47 21.60 14.69 15.62
CA ARG A 47 21.27 14.36 14.23
C ARG A 47 22.33 13.46 13.58
N ALA A 48 23.61 13.65 13.90
CA ALA A 48 24.71 12.82 13.42
C ALA A 48 24.66 11.38 13.96
N LEU A 49 24.25 11.18 15.22
CA LEU A 49 24.15 9.85 15.84
C LEU A 49 22.83 9.13 15.57
N ARG A 50 21.79 9.83 15.09
CA ARG A 50 20.47 9.25 14.83
C ARG A 50 20.51 8.10 13.80
N ARG A 51 21.24 8.30 12.69
CA ARG A 51 21.35 7.29 11.62
C ARG A 51 22.07 6.01 12.06
N PRO A 52 23.27 6.06 12.70
CA PRO A 52 23.90 4.85 13.20
C PRO A 52 23.08 4.16 14.30
N LEU A 53 22.39 4.92 15.15
CA LEU A 53 21.48 4.34 16.15
C LEU A 53 20.29 3.62 15.50
N ALA A 54 19.64 4.23 14.51
CA ALA A 54 18.55 3.60 13.77
C ALA A 54 18.99 2.30 13.06
N ILE A 55 20.24 2.22 12.58
CA ILE A 55 20.80 0.99 11.99
C ILE A 55 20.94 -0.11 13.06
N ALA A 56 21.46 0.24 14.24
CA ALA A 56 21.56 -0.71 15.36
C ALA A 56 20.18 -1.19 15.81
N GLU A 57 19.23 -0.28 15.96
CA GLU A 57 17.83 -0.60 16.30
C GLU A 57 17.14 -1.45 15.23
N ALA A 58 17.40 -1.22 13.94
CA ALA A 58 16.91 -2.06 12.86
C ALA A 58 17.49 -3.50 12.92
N ALA A 59 18.76 -3.64 13.30
CA ALA A 59 19.36 -4.95 13.51
C ALA A 59 18.77 -5.69 14.72
N ILE A 60 18.44 -4.96 15.79
CA ILE A 60 17.71 -5.49 16.96
C ILE A 60 16.32 -5.94 16.53
N ALA A 61 15.54 -5.06 15.87
CA ALA A 61 14.19 -5.36 15.41
C ALA A 61 14.13 -6.62 14.53
N ARG A 62 15.08 -6.79 13.60
CA ARG A 62 15.18 -8.01 12.77
C ARG A 62 15.36 -9.30 13.58
N ARG A 63 15.92 -9.21 14.79
CA ARG A 63 16.15 -10.37 15.68
C ARG A 63 15.01 -10.56 16.68
N THR A 64 14.34 -9.49 17.10
CA THR A 64 13.37 -9.52 18.21
C THR A 64 11.93 -9.49 17.74
N VAL A 65 11.59 -8.79 16.67
CA VAL A 65 10.22 -8.70 16.16
C VAL A 65 9.82 -10.05 15.57
N ARG A 66 8.64 -10.53 15.96
CA ARG A 66 8.02 -11.74 15.45
C ARG A 66 6.68 -11.34 14.86
N LEU A 67 6.65 -11.26 13.53
CA LEU A 67 5.45 -10.85 12.81
C LEU A 67 4.39 -11.94 12.90
N ALA A 68 3.14 -11.53 13.06
CA ALA A 68 2.00 -12.42 12.94
C ALA A 68 2.00 -13.07 11.54
N PRO A 69 1.69 -14.38 11.45
CA PRO A 69 1.54 -15.04 10.16
C PRO A 69 0.33 -14.46 9.40
N GLU A 70 0.18 -14.87 8.15
CA GLU A 70 -1.07 -14.66 7.41
C GLU A 70 -2.17 -15.51 8.05
N PRO A 71 -3.38 -14.96 8.25
CA PRO A 71 -4.48 -15.71 8.85
C PRO A 71 -4.97 -16.82 7.91
N PRO A 72 -5.47 -17.94 8.47
CA PRO A 72 -6.13 -18.98 7.69
C PRO A 72 -7.46 -18.49 7.11
N GLY A 73 -7.94 -19.17 6.06
CA GLY A 73 -9.21 -18.89 5.39
C GLY A 73 -9.05 -18.68 3.89
N GLU A 74 -10.17 -18.52 3.21
CA GLU A 74 -10.21 -18.26 1.77
C GLU A 74 -9.75 -16.83 1.46
N ARG A 75 -9.13 -16.65 0.29
CA ARG A 75 -8.66 -15.34 -0.19
C ARG A 75 -9.63 -14.65 -1.15
N GLU A 76 -10.81 -15.22 -1.24
CA GLU A 76 -11.91 -14.77 -2.04
C GLU A 76 -13.22 -15.14 -1.35
N GLY A 77 -14.28 -14.41 -1.69
CA GLY A 77 -15.61 -14.67 -1.17
C GLY A 77 -16.60 -13.60 -1.58
N VAL A 78 -17.79 -13.68 -1.00
CA VAL A 78 -18.89 -12.75 -1.23
C VAL A 78 -19.34 -12.17 0.10
N VAL A 79 -19.57 -10.85 0.12
CA VAL A 79 -20.26 -10.18 1.24
C VAL A 79 -21.56 -9.59 0.74
N THR A 80 -22.68 -9.96 1.38
CA THR A 80 -24.01 -9.45 1.05
C THR A 80 -24.32 -8.15 1.81
N PRO A 81 -25.32 -7.36 1.37
CA PRO A 81 -25.67 -6.09 2.02
C PRO A 81 -26.07 -6.18 3.50
N ASP A 82 -26.58 -7.33 3.95
CA ASP A 82 -26.89 -7.63 5.35
C ASP A 82 -25.65 -8.10 6.16
N GLY A 83 -24.48 -8.17 5.53
CA GLY A 83 -23.20 -8.51 6.14
C GLY A 83 -22.91 -10.01 6.20
N ALA A 84 -23.72 -10.86 5.58
CA ALA A 84 -23.43 -12.29 5.50
C ALA A 84 -22.23 -12.55 4.56
N HIS A 85 -21.44 -13.56 4.92
CA HIS A 85 -20.29 -14.00 4.13
C HIS A 85 -20.62 -15.33 3.47
N ALA A 86 -20.22 -15.51 2.20
CA ALA A 86 -20.43 -16.73 1.45
C ALA A 86 -19.25 -17.02 0.49
N PRO A 87 -19.08 -18.26 0.02
CA PRO A 87 -18.04 -18.61 -0.97
C PRO A 87 -18.23 -17.88 -2.30
N THR A 88 -17.14 -17.70 -3.06
CA THR A 88 -17.17 -17.11 -4.42
C THR A 88 -18.18 -17.83 -5.33
N GLY A 89 -18.84 -17.08 -6.21
CA GLY A 89 -19.82 -17.62 -7.15
C GLY A 89 -21.20 -17.89 -6.54
N THR A 90 -21.41 -17.57 -5.26
CA THR A 90 -22.74 -17.59 -4.61
C THR A 90 -23.46 -16.24 -4.65
N GLY A 91 -22.83 -15.21 -5.24
CA GLY A 91 -23.40 -13.87 -5.36
C GLY A 91 -24.78 -13.90 -6.01
N ILE A 92 -25.77 -13.31 -5.35
CA ILE A 92 -27.14 -13.30 -5.82
C ILE A 92 -27.35 -12.04 -6.65
N ILE A 93 -27.85 -12.19 -7.88
CA ILE A 93 -28.38 -11.05 -8.63
C ILE A 93 -29.66 -10.59 -7.94
N ARG A 94 -29.53 -9.59 -7.08
CA ARG A 94 -30.66 -8.95 -6.39
C ARG A 94 -31.28 -7.87 -7.27
N SER A 95 -32.40 -7.29 -6.82
CA SER A 95 -33.02 -6.12 -7.46
C SER A 95 -32.06 -4.92 -7.63
N GLY A 96 -30.91 -4.92 -6.93
CA GLY A 96 -29.83 -3.92 -7.04
C GLY A 96 -28.77 -4.17 -8.13
N GLY A 97 -28.90 -5.22 -8.94
CA GLY A 97 -27.98 -5.52 -10.06
C GLY A 97 -26.97 -6.63 -9.77
N ALA A 98 -26.05 -6.87 -10.73
CA ALA A 98 -24.99 -7.86 -10.59
C ALA A 98 -24.07 -7.54 -9.40
N PRO A 99 -23.39 -8.54 -8.78
CA PRO A 99 -22.41 -8.27 -7.73
C PRO A 99 -21.30 -7.31 -8.18
N LEU A 100 -20.76 -6.53 -7.25
CA LEU A 100 -19.56 -5.71 -7.48
C LEU A 100 -18.32 -6.56 -7.31
N ARG A 101 -17.37 -6.48 -8.25
CA ARG A 101 -16.10 -7.21 -8.18
C ARG A 101 -15.01 -6.33 -7.57
N LEU A 102 -14.57 -6.65 -6.35
CA LEU A 102 -13.51 -5.98 -5.61
C LEU A 102 -12.23 -6.83 -5.61
N ALA A 103 -11.22 -6.42 -6.37
CA ALA A 103 -9.90 -7.03 -6.30
C ALA A 103 -8.96 -6.17 -5.44
N ALA A 104 -8.12 -6.80 -4.63
CA ALA A 104 -7.09 -6.10 -3.87
C ALA A 104 -5.72 -6.72 -4.08
N VAL A 105 -4.71 -5.88 -4.32
CA VAL A 105 -3.32 -6.30 -4.50
C VAL A 105 -2.41 -5.60 -3.48
N GLY A 106 -1.48 -6.34 -2.89
CA GLY A 106 -0.67 -5.70 -1.85
C GLY A 106 0.30 -6.56 -1.06
N ASP A 107 0.65 -6.02 0.11
CA ASP A 107 1.56 -6.61 1.07
C ASP A 107 0.83 -7.30 2.23
N SER A 108 1.41 -7.29 3.44
CA SER A 108 0.81 -7.93 4.60
C SER A 108 -0.51 -7.30 5.05
N LEU A 109 -0.78 -6.03 4.72
CA LEU A 109 -2.06 -5.39 5.04
C LEU A 109 -3.21 -6.01 4.23
N ILE A 110 -2.95 -6.36 2.96
CA ILE A 110 -3.92 -7.06 2.12
C ILE A 110 -3.94 -8.56 2.42
N ALA A 111 -2.77 -9.16 2.70
CA ALA A 111 -2.72 -10.57 3.09
C ALA A 111 -3.36 -10.85 4.46
N GLY A 112 -3.50 -9.80 5.29
CA GLY A 112 -4.31 -9.83 6.50
C GLY A 112 -3.58 -10.18 7.79
N SER A 113 -2.25 -10.06 7.86
CA SER A 113 -1.52 -10.37 9.09
C SER A 113 -2.02 -9.55 10.28
N GLY A 114 -2.09 -10.16 11.47
CA GLY A 114 -2.54 -9.49 12.71
C GLY A 114 -3.96 -9.86 13.17
N VAL A 115 -4.71 -10.64 12.39
CA VAL A 115 -6.02 -11.20 12.78
C VAL A 115 -6.01 -12.73 12.75
N GLN A 116 -7.10 -13.36 13.20
CA GLN A 116 -7.18 -14.82 13.35
C GLN A 116 -7.79 -15.54 12.14
N ALA A 117 -8.47 -14.81 11.24
CA ALA A 117 -9.13 -15.38 10.06
C ALA A 117 -9.20 -14.38 8.90
N GLN A 118 -9.22 -14.87 7.64
CA GLN A 118 -9.28 -14.03 6.44
C GLN A 118 -10.48 -13.08 6.41
N GLU A 119 -11.63 -13.49 6.94
CA GLU A 119 -12.85 -12.68 7.00
C GLU A 119 -12.70 -11.43 7.89
N GLN A 120 -11.69 -11.43 8.79
CA GLN A 120 -11.41 -10.30 9.68
C GLN A 120 -10.41 -9.31 9.09
N THR A 121 -9.90 -9.56 7.88
CA THR A 121 -8.86 -8.75 7.24
C THR A 121 -9.43 -7.49 6.59
N LEU A 122 -8.55 -6.66 6.00
CA LEU A 122 -8.93 -5.38 5.43
C LEU A 122 -9.99 -5.50 4.32
N VAL A 123 -9.82 -6.46 3.41
CA VAL A 123 -10.58 -6.52 2.16
C VAL A 123 -12.03 -6.94 2.38
N PRO A 124 -12.34 -7.99 3.16
CA PRO A 124 -13.73 -8.34 3.49
C PRO A 124 -14.45 -7.24 4.28
N ARG A 125 -13.72 -6.48 5.11
CA ARG A 125 -14.29 -5.31 5.81
C ARG A 125 -14.65 -4.19 4.85
N ILE A 126 -13.79 -3.88 3.88
CA ILE A 126 -14.12 -2.94 2.80
C ILE A 126 -15.35 -3.46 2.04
N ALA A 127 -15.34 -4.73 1.64
CA ALA A 127 -16.46 -5.36 0.94
C ALA A 127 -17.77 -5.23 1.71
N ARG A 128 -17.77 -5.46 3.02
CA ARG A 128 -18.95 -5.29 3.90
C ARG A 128 -19.49 -3.86 3.90
N ILE A 129 -18.62 -2.85 4.03
CA ILE A 129 -19.04 -1.45 4.05
C ILE A 129 -19.58 -1.04 2.67
N VAL A 130 -18.91 -1.47 1.60
CA VAL A 130 -19.36 -1.20 0.22
C VAL A 130 -20.69 -1.88 -0.05
N ALA A 131 -20.86 -3.16 0.29
CA ALA A 131 -22.10 -3.91 0.06
C ALA A 131 -23.31 -3.28 0.76
N ALA A 132 -23.11 -2.86 2.02
CA ALA A 132 -24.14 -2.14 2.76
C ALA A 132 -24.46 -0.77 2.14
N GLY A 133 -23.43 -0.05 1.68
CA GLY A 133 -23.59 1.28 1.08
C GLY A 133 -24.25 1.27 -0.31
N THR A 134 -23.98 0.26 -1.12
CA THR A 134 -24.53 0.16 -2.49
C THR A 134 -25.78 -0.71 -2.58
N GLY A 135 -26.09 -1.50 -1.55
CA GLY A 135 -27.16 -2.50 -1.60
C GLY A 135 -26.90 -3.65 -2.57
N ARG A 136 -25.64 -3.84 -3.01
CA ARG A 136 -25.21 -4.91 -3.92
C ARG A 136 -24.29 -5.88 -3.19
N ASP A 137 -24.37 -7.16 -3.53
CA ASP A 137 -23.38 -8.14 -3.10
C ASP A 137 -21.99 -7.71 -3.63
N VAL A 138 -20.93 -7.94 -2.85
CA VAL A 138 -19.54 -7.65 -3.25
C VAL A 138 -18.76 -8.97 -3.28
N GLU A 139 -18.35 -9.38 -4.47
CA GLU A 139 -17.39 -10.47 -4.67
C GLU A 139 -15.99 -9.91 -4.52
N TRP A 140 -15.22 -10.39 -3.55
CA TRP A 140 -13.88 -9.91 -3.27
C TRP A 140 -12.82 -10.97 -3.50
N VAL A 141 -11.62 -10.55 -3.89
CA VAL A 141 -10.44 -11.41 -4.04
C VAL A 141 -9.16 -10.67 -3.67
N THR A 142 -8.18 -11.38 -3.13
CA THR A 142 -6.89 -10.81 -2.70
C THR A 142 -5.69 -11.49 -3.36
N HIS A 143 -4.80 -10.68 -3.95
CA HIS A 143 -3.50 -11.11 -4.46
C HIS A 143 -2.40 -10.39 -3.68
N ALA A 144 -1.93 -11.02 -2.61
CA ALA A 144 -0.99 -10.39 -1.69
C ALA A 144 -0.05 -11.39 -1.05
N LYS A 145 1.04 -10.88 -0.47
CA LYS A 145 1.94 -11.69 0.34
C LYS A 145 2.63 -10.85 1.40
N LEU A 146 2.79 -11.40 2.59
CA LEU A 146 3.66 -10.83 3.62
C LEU A 146 5.05 -10.56 3.03
N GLY A 147 5.53 -9.33 3.23
CA GLY A 147 6.85 -8.91 2.75
C GLY A 147 6.89 -8.44 1.28
N ALA A 148 5.76 -8.41 0.57
CA ALA A 148 5.73 -7.94 -0.80
C ALA A 148 6.04 -6.43 -0.92
N THR A 149 6.88 -6.08 -1.90
CA THR A 149 7.12 -4.69 -2.33
C THR A 149 6.21 -4.33 -3.50
N MET A 150 6.12 -3.04 -3.85
CA MET A 150 5.38 -2.60 -5.05
C MET A 150 5.88 -3.26 -6.34
N ARG A 151 7.19 -3.55 -6.42
CA ARG A 151 7.76 -4.35 -7.53
C ARG A 151 7.12 -5.72 -7.64
N ARG A 152 6.84 -6.38 -6.50
CA ARG A 152 6.18 -7.69 -6.51
C ARG A 152 4.71 -7.56 -6.92
N VAL A 153 4.02 -6.51 -6.46
CA VAL A 153 2.65 -6.19 -6.91
C VAL A 153 2.62 -6.10 -8.43
N ARG A 154 3.51 -5.29 -9.02
CA ARG A 154 3.65 -5.07 -10.47
C ARG A 154 3.79 -6.36 -11.26
N TYR A 155 4.76 -7.21 -10.90
CA TYR A 155 5.15 -8.33 -11.75
C TYR A 155 4.50 -9.67 -11.39
N ARG A 156 3.81 -9.78 -10.24
CA ARG A 156 3.26 -11.05 -9.76
C ARG A 156 1.77 -11.01 -9.47
N PHE A 157 1.27 -9.94 -8.87
CA PHE A 157 -0.11 -9.92 -8.37
C PHE A 157 -1.06 -9.25 -9.36
N LEU A 158 -0.64 -8.12 -9.93
CA LEU A 158 -1.47 -7.38 -10.87
C LEU A 158 -1.84 -8.19 -12.13
N PRO A 159 -0.94 -9.04 -12.71
CA PRO A 159 -1.29 -9.91 -13.82
C PRO A 159 -2.39 -10.94 -13.52
N GLU A 160 -2.63 -11.28 -12.25
CA GLU A 160 -3.65 -12.24 -11.84
C GLU A 160 -5.05 -11.60 -11.70
N VAL A 161 -5.14 -10.27 -11.71
CA VAL A 161 -6.41 -9.55 -11.62
C VAL A 161 -7.11 -9.52 -12.98
N ALA A 162 -8.38 -9.91 -13.01
CA ALA A 162 -9.24 -9.90 -14.19
C ALA A 162 -10.56 -9.16 -13.94
N ASP A 163 -10.82 -8.10 -14.72
CA ASP A 163 -12.09 -7.37 -14.83
C ASP A 163 -12.73 -6.97 -13.48
N ALA A 164 -12.02 -6.17 -12.69
CA ALA A 164 -12.51 -5.66 -11.41
C ALA A 164 -13.36 -4.39 -11.60
N ASP A 165 -14.47 -4.26 -10.88
CA ASP A 165 -15.17 -2.97 -10.78
C ASP A 165 -14.39 -2.01 -9.89
N VAL A 166 -13.81 -2.54 -8.80
CA VAL A 166 -12.93 -1.80 -7.89
C VAL A 166 -11.62 -2.57 -7.73
N LEU A 167 -10.49 -1.89 -7.96
CA LEU A 167 -9.16 -2.43 -7.73
C LEU A 167 -8.43 -1.59 -6.67
N PHE A 168 -8.17 -2.22 -5.53
CA PHE A 168 -7.48 -1.61 -4.40
C PHE A 168 -6.00 -1.99 -4.38
N VAL A 169 -5.11 -1.00 -4.40
CA VAL A 169 -3.65 -1.19 -4.39
C VAL A 169 -3.10 -0.71 -3.05
N CYS A 170 -2.52 -1.61 -2.26
CA CYS A 170 -1.97 -1.28 -0.94
C CYS A 170 -0.68 -2.05 -0.65
N ALA A 171 0.45 -1.38 -0.87
CA ALA A 171 1.78 -1.83 -0.47
C ALA A 171 2.68 -0.62 -0.25
N GLY A 172 3.83 -0.81 0.38
CA GLY A 172 4.87 0.22 0.47
C GLY A 172 5.71 0.15 1.74
N SER A 173 5.15 -0.46 2.80
CA SER A 173 5.84 -0.71 4.06
C SER A 173 7.13 -1.51 3.85
N ASN A 174 7.11 -2.50 2.94
CA ASN A 174 8.29 -3.30 2.62
C ASN A 174 9.31 -2.58 1.74
N ASP A 175 8.88 -1.65 0.88
CA ASP A 175 9.78 -0.81 0.08
C ASP A 175 10.60 0.11 1.02
N LEU A 176 9.96 0.66 2.06
CA LEU A 176 10.63 1.42 3.13
C LEU A 176 11.66 0.56 3.88
N MET A 177 11.26 -0.65 4.31
CA MET A 177 12.15 -1.56 5.05
C MET A 177 13.29 -2.11 4.18
N ALA A 178 13.08 -2.27 2.89
CA ALA A 178 14.09 -2.64 1.90
C ALA A 178 15.02 -1.48 1.52
N ARG A 179 14.68 -0.24 1.92
CA ARG A 179 15.39 1.00 1.56
C ARG A 179 15.49 1.20 0.04
N ARG A 180 14.39 0.93 -0.67
CA ARG A 180 14.30 1.29 -2.08
C ARG A 180 14.39 2.80 -2.25
N SER A 181 14.97 3.26 -3.36
CA SER A 181 15.01 4.70 -3.63
C SER A 181 13.60 5.24 -3.90
N LEU A 182 13.43 6.56 -3.77
CA LEU A 182 12.16 7.19 -4.11
C LEU A 182 11.85 7.02 -5.60
N ASP A 183 12.86 7.14 -6.47
CA ASP A 183 12.72 6.90 -7.92
C ASP A 183 12.24 5.47 -8.22
N GLU A 184 12.86 4.47 -7.60
CA GLU A 184 12.46 3.06 -7.72
C GLU A 184 11.02 2.82 -7.25
N TRP A 185 10.61 3.53 -6.20
CA TRP A 185 9.26 3.47 -5.67
C TRP A 185 8.26 4.11 -6.63
N THR A 186 8.52 5.34 -7.07
CA THR A 186 7.62 6.09 -7.97
C THR A 186 7.49 5.41 -9.31
N ASP A 187 8.57 4.84 -9.87
CA ASP A 187 8.54 4.12 -11.14
C ASP A 187 7.67 2.86 -11.07
N ASP A 188 7.74 2.10 -9.97
CA ASP A 188 6.91 0.93 -9.79
C ASP A 188 5.46 1.29 -9.47
N LEU A 189 5.22 2.29 -8.62
CA LEU A 189 3.86 2.75 -8.32
C LEU A 189 3.18 3.27 -9.59
N ALA A 190 3.84 4.15 -10.35
CA ALA A 190 3.34 4.67 -11.61
C ALA A 190 2.93 3.54 -12.56
N ALA A 191 3.82 2.57 -12.78
CA ALA A 191 3.54 1.45 -13.66
C ALA A 191 2.45 0.51 -13.13
N VAL A 192 2.35 0.31 -11.81
CA VAL A 192 1.26 -0.45 -11.19
C VAL A 192 -0.07 0.24 -11.42
N LEU A 193 -0.14 1.56 -11.24
CA LEU A 193 -1.37 2.31 -11.44
C LEU A 193 -1.80 2.34 -12.92
N ASP A 194 -0.85 2.43 -13.84
CA ASP A 194 -1.11 2.39 -15.28
C ASP A 194 -1.66 1.02 -15.73
N ASP A 195 -1.10 -0.09 -15.24
CA ASP A 195 -1.61 -1.44 -15.52
C ASP A 195 -2.91 -1.74 -14.75
N ALA A 196 -3.08 -1.20 -13.54
CA ALA A 196 -4.32 -1.31 -12.76
C ALA A 196 -5.50 -0.67 -13.50
N ALA A 197 -5.30 0.50 -14.13
CA ALA A 197 -6.33 1.19 -14.91
C ALA A 197 -6.81 0.38 -16.13
N GLN A 198 -6.03 -0.61 -16.60
CA GLN A 198 -6.43 -1.50 -17.69
C GLN A 198 -7.24 -2.71 -17.19
N ARG A 199 -7.20 -2.99 -15.88
CA ARG A 199 -7.80 -4.20 -15.26
C ARG A 199 -8.97 -3.89 -14.34
N GLY A 200 -9.10 -2.64 -13.92
CA GLY A 200 -10.11 -2.16 -12.99
C GLY A 200 -10.81 -0.90 -13.49
N ARG A 201 -12.08 -0.74 -13.14
CA ARG A 201 -12.86 0.47 -13.49
C ARG A 201 -12.60 1.62 -12.52
N HIS A 202 -12.51 1.31 -11.23
CA HIS A 202 -12.22 2.26 -10.17
C HIS A 202 -11.00 1.83 -9.38
N ILE A 203 -9.92 2.59 -9.51
CA ILE A 203 -8.67 2.30 -8.83
C ILE A 203 -8.59 3.15 -7.58
N VAL A 204 -8.21 2.55 -6.46
CA VAL A 204 -7.90 3.27 -5.22
C VAL A 204 -6.53 2.81 -4.74
N ALA A 205 -5.64 3.75 -4.48
CA ALA A 205 -4.32 3.49 -3.92
C ALA A 205 -4.27 3.86 -2.44
N CYS A 206 -3.45 3.16 -1.66
CA CYS A 206 -3.24 3.42 -0.24
C CYS A 206 -1.77 3.67 0.05
N SER A 207 -1.48 4.53 1.03
CA SER A 207 -0.12 4.69 1.55
C SER A 207 0.39 3.43 2.25
N ALA A 208 1.68 3.40 2.57
CA ALA A 208 2.22 2.44 3.54
C ALA A 208 1.56 2.60 4.93
N GLY A 209 1.69 1.56 5.76
CA GLY A 209 1.23 1.61 7.15
C GLY A 209 2.13 2.47 8.04
N GLN A 210 1.64 2.78 9.25
CA GLN A 210 2.33 3.65 10.22
C GLN A 210 3.48 2.93 10.96
N LEU A 211 4.45 2.36 10.24
CA LEU A 211 5.60 1.65 10.84
C LEU A 211 6.31 2.48 11.91
N TYR A 212 6.38 3.79 11.71
CA TYR A 212 6.99 4.73 12.65
C TYR A 212 6.24 4.86 13.99
N ARG A 213 5.04 4.30 14.14
CA ARG A 213 4.28 4.22 15.41
C ARG A 213 4.27 2.82 16.02
N SER A 214 4.78 1.81 15.32
CA SER A 214 4.76 0.41 15.76
C SER A 214 5.39 0.25 17.14
N PRO A 215 4.64 -0.25 18.16
CA PRO A 215 5.15 -0.60 19.48
C PRO A 215 6.39 -1.48 19.46
N ALA A 216 6.49 -2.36 18.46
CA ALA A 216 7.60 -3.30 18.29
C ALA A 216 8.94 -2.64 17.88
N LEU A 217 8.92 -1.39 17.42
CA LEU A 217 10.13 -0.69 16.95
C LEU A 217 10.68 0.30 17.97
N MET A 218 11.98 0.52 17.96
CA MET A 218 12.66 1.46 18.88
C MET A 218 12.65 2.91 18.36
N PRO A 219 12.81 3.93 19.23
CA PRO A 219 12.53 5.33 18.89
C PRO A 219 13.37 5.94 17.77
N ALA A 220 14.66 5.61 17.64
CA ALA A 220 15.50 6.20 16.60
C ALA A 220 15.13 5.64 15.21
N LEU A 221 14.81 4.36 15.13
CA LEU A 221 14.29 3.70 13.94
C LEU A 221 12.93 4.27 13.57
N ARG A 222 12.01 4.43 14.53
CA ARG A 222 10.71 5.09 14.32
C ARG A 222 10.88 6.49 13.73
N SER A 223 11.82 7.29 14.27
CA SER A 223 12.07 8.64 13.76
C SER A 223 12.56 8.65 12.31
N VAL A 224 13.39 7.69 11.90
CA VAL A 224 13.87 7.59 10.52
C VAL A 224 12.77 7.06 9.60
N LEU A 225 11.99 6.07 10.05
CA LEU A 225 10.85 5.55 9.30
C LEU A 225 9.80 6.62 9.06
N ARG A 226 9.56 7.53 10.02
CA ARG A 226 8.67 8.67 9.81
C ARG A 226 9.12 9.50 8.60
N GLU A 227 10.38 9.94 8.57
CA GLU A 227 10.89 10.74 7.45
C GLU A 227 10.76 10.03 6.10
N TRP A 228 10.96 8.71 6.07
CA TRP A 228 10.82 7.94 4.83
C TRP A 228 9.35 7.74 4.44
N THR A 229 8.47 7.50 5.41
CA THR A 229 7.02 7.41 5.17
C THR A 229 6.48 8.74 4.65
N ASP A 230 6.84 9.87 5.26
CA ASP A 230 6.40 11.20 4.85
C ASP A 230 6.77 11.44 3.36
N ALA A 231 8.04 11.19 2.99
CA ALA A 231 8.52 11.37 1.62
C ALA A 231 7.87 10.39 0.61
N GLN A 232 7.68 9.13 1.00
CA GLN A 232 7.01 8.12 0.16
C GLN A 232 5.54 8.49 -0.07
N THR A 233 4.82 8.90 0.97
CA THR A 233 3.40 9.28 0.90
C THR A 233 3.22 10.53 0.04
N GLU A 234 4.05 11.56 0.21
CA GLU A 234 4.03 12.77 -0.61
C GLU A 234 4.23 12.45 -2.11
N ALA A 235 5.26 11.67 -2.44
CA ALA A 235 5.51 11.25 -3.82
C ALA A 235 4.36 10.39 -4.38
N SER A 236 3.77 9.51 -3.56
CA SER A 236 2.65 8.66 -3.96
C SER A 236 1.41 9.49 -4.28
N ALA A 237 1.12 10.51 -3.48
CA ALA A 237 0.00 11.42 -3.71
C ALA A 237 0.15 12.17 -5.06
N VAL A 238 1.36 12.63 -5.39
CA VAL A 238 1.65 13.24 -6.70
C VAL A 238 1.40 12.26 -7.84
N VAL A 239 2.00 11.06 -7.77
CA VAL A 239 1.86 10.02 -8.82
C VAL A 239 0.39 9.62 -9.03
N CYS A 240 -0.40 9.54 -7.95
CA CYS A 240 -1.82 9.25 -8.01
C CYS A 240 -2.63 10.42 -8.59
N ALA A 241 -2.33 11.66 -8.19
CA ALA A 241 -3.01 12.86 -8.68
C ALA A 241 -2.84 13.06 -10.18
N GLU A 242 -1.63 12.83 -10.71
CA GLU A 242 -1.33 12.88 -12.15
C GLU A 242 -2.19 11.91 -12.98
N ARG A 243 -2.66 10.82 -12.36
CA ARG A 243 -3.50 9.78 -12.98
C ARG A 243 -4.98 9.93 -12.65
N GLY A 244 -5.37 10.92 -11.84
CA GLY A 244 -6.73 11.06 -11.33
C GLY A 244 -7.19 9.87 -10.48
N ILE A 245 -6.24 9.16 -9.85
CA ILE A 245 -6.52 8.01 -8.99
C ILE A 245 -6.58 8.49 -7.54
N PRO A 246 -7.68 8.21 -6.80
CA PRO A 246 -7.76 8.50 -5.38
C PRO A 246 -6.65 7.81 -4.58
N PHE A 247 -6.02 8.58 -3.69
CA PHE A 247 -4.99 8.10 -2.77
C PHE A 247 -5.45 8.26 -1.32
N VAL A 248 -5.49 7.15 -0.58
CA VAL A 248 -5.88 7.09 0.83
C VAL A 248 -4.64 7.13 1.69
N ASP A 249 -4.48 8.22 2.44
CA ASP A 249 -3.37 8.39 3.37
C ASP A 249 -3.72 7.80 4.75
N VAL A 250 -3.41 6.52 4.92
CA VAL A 250 -3.46 5.84 6.23
C VAL A 250 -2.18 6.03 7.02
N ALA A 251 -1.14 6.60 6.40
CA ALA A 251 0.14 6.85 7.03
C ALA A 251 0.07 8.03 8.01
N HIS A 252 -0.86 8.97 7.83
CA HIS A 252 -0.98 10.17 8.67
C HIS A 252 -2.30 10.29 9.44
N CYS A 253 -3.10 9.22 9.51
CA CYS A 253 -4.30 9.22 10.33
C CYS A 253 -4.01 9.01 11.83
N ASP A 254 -4.94 9.44 12.67
CA ASP A 254 -4.92 9.08 14.08
C ASP A 254 -5.19 7.58 14.26
N LEU A 255 -4.56 6.99 15.28
CA LEU A 255 -4.73 5.59 15.61
C LEU A 255 -5.49 5.49 16.92
N ASP A 256 -6.57 4.72 16.91
CA ASP A 256 -7.37 4.45 18.10
C ASP A 256 -6.65 3.48 19.04
N ASP A 257 -7.10 3.45 20.29
CA ASP A 257 -6.69 2.44 21.25
C ASP A 257 -6.99 1.04 20.70
N GLY A 258 -6.03 0.13 20.83
CA GLY A 258 -6.16 -1.23 20.30
C GLY A 258 -5.86 -1.37 18.81
N PHE A 259 -5.31 -0.35 18.15
CA PHE A 259 -4.94 -0.44 16.72
C PHE A 259 -3.98 -1.60 16.41
N TRP A 260 -3.02 -1.90 17.29
CA TRP A 260 -1.98 -2.89 17.06
C TRP A 260 -2.41 -4.29 17.46
N ALA A 261 -2.05 -5.28 16.64
CA ALA A 261 -2.14 -6.70 17.00
C ALA A 261 -1.05 -7.08 18.03
N ASP A 262 -1.06 -8.34 18.47
CA ASP A 262 -0.13 -8.88 19.48
C ASP A 262 1.35 -8.75 19.08
N ASP A 263 1.64 -8.71 17.78
CA ASP A 263 3.01 -8.52 17.27
C ASP A 263 3.51 -7.07 17.39
N GLY A 264 2.64 -6.13 17.79
CA GLY A 264 2.95 -4.71 17.90
C GLY A 264 3.36 -4.08 16.57
N PHE A 265 3.03 -4.69 15.43
CA PHE A 265 3.50 -4.30 14.10
C PHE A 265 2.40 -4.25 13.05
N HIS A 266 1.49 -5.22 13.05
CA HIS A 266 0.33 -5.21 12.14
C HIS A 266 -0.91 -4.62 12.83
N PRO A 267 -1.90 -4.15 12.05
CA PRO A 267 -3.19 -3.78 12.60
C PRO A 267 -3.89 -4.99 13.23
N SER A 268 -4.57 -4.76 14.34
CA SER A 268 -5.56 -5.68 14.90
C SER A 268 -6.85 -5.64 14.07
N ALA A 269 -7.85 -6.45 14.46
CA ALA A 269 -9.19 -6.35 13.90
C ALA A 269 -9.78 -4.94 13.98
N ALA A 270 -9.53 -4.19 15.06
CA ALA A 270 -9.97 -2.80 15.21
C ALA A 270 -9.20 -1.85 14.28
N GLY A 271 -7.88 -2.05 14.14
CA GLY A 271 -7.07 -1.28 13.21
C GLY A 271 -7.47 -1.50 11.74
N TYR A 272 -7.82 -2.74 11.37
CA TYR A 272 -8.37 -3.03 10.04
C TYR A 272 -9.75 -2.42 9.82
N GLU A 273 -10.61 -2.36 10.84
CA GLU A 273 -11.92 -1.69 10.74
C GLU A 273 -11.77 -0.19 10.47
N MET A 274 -10.86 0.48 11.18
CA MET A 274 -10.51 1.88 10.92
C MET A 274 -10.05 2.10 9.48
N ALA A 275 -9.06 1.32 9.03
CA ALA A 275 -8.52 1.44 7.67
C ALA A 275 -9.58 1.14 6.60
N ALA A 276 -10.44 0.13 6.83
CA ALA A 276 -11.53 -0.22 5.93
C ALA A 276 -12.52 0.94 5.77
N GLY A 277 -12.87 1.63 6.85
CA GLY A 277 -13.76 2.80 6.81
C GLY A 277 -13.20 3.95 5.97
N MET A 278 -11.89 4.21 6.05
CA MET A 278 -11.23 5.23 5.24
C MET A 278 -11.27 4.90 3.74
N VAL A 279 -10.93 3.66 3.38
CA VAL A 279 -10.88 3.21 1.99
C VAL A 279 -12.29 3.08 1.40
N ALA A 280 -13.21 2.45 2.12
CA ALA A 280 -14.57 2.22 1.64
C ALA A 280 -15.33 3.52 1.37
N ARG A 281 -15.10 4.58 2.16
CA ARG A 281 -15.67 5.91 1.89
C ARG A 281 -15.26 6.43 0.51
N VAL A 282 -13.99 6.31 0.15
CA VAL A 282 -13.47 6.74 -1.16
C VAL A 282 -14.03 5.87 -2.28
N VAL A 283 -14.15 4.56 -2.06
CA VAL A 283 -14.76 3.63 -3.03
C VAL A 283 -16.22 3.99 -3.30
N LEU A 284 -17.02 4.20 -2.24
CA LEU A 284 -18.44 4.57 -2.36
C LEU A 284 -18.62 5.88 -3.13
N THR A 285 -17.87 6.93 -2.78
CA THR A 285 -17.90 8.20 -3.53
C THR A 285 -17.55 7.99 -5.01
N ARG A 286 -16.65 7.06 -5.35
CA ARG A 286 -16.30 6.80 -6.74
C ARG A 286 -17.42 6.11 -7.51
N LEU A 287 -18.08 5.14 -6.89
CA LEU A 287 -19.20 4.39 -7.45
C LEU A 287 -20.41 5.30 -7.68
N GLU A 288 -20.80 6.11 -6.69
CA GLU A 288 -21.91 7.07 -6.80
C GLU A 288 -21.74 8.05 -7.96
N ASN A 289 -20.53 8.60 -8.13
CA ASN A 289 -20.21 9.53 -9.22
C ASN A 289 -20.32 8.90 -10.62
N CYS A 290 -20.22 7.58 -10.72
CA CYS A 290 -20.38 6.85 -11.98
C CYS A 290 -21.85 6.56 -12.29
N ASP A 291 -22.61 6.10 -11.30
CA ASP A 291 -24.05 5.85 -11.49
C ASP A 291 -24.78 7.13 -11.93
N VAL A 292 -24.45 8.29 -11.36
CA VAL A 292 -25.01 9.59 -11.78
C VAL A 292 -24.65 9.94 -13.22
N ARG A 293 -23.43 9.62 -13.68
CA ARG A 293 -23.00 9.89 -15.07
C ARG A 293 -23.69 8.98 -16.06
N ASP A 294 -23.85 7.70 -15.72
CA ASP A 294 -24.53 6.72 -16.56
C ASP A 294 -26.03 7.04 -16.68
N ASP A 295 -26.68 7.46 -15.59
CA ASP A 295 -28.07 7.90 -15.60
C ASP A 295 -28.27 9.20 -16.39
N GLY A 296 -27.35 10.16 -16.25
CA GLY A 296 -27.35 11.40 -17.03
C GLY A 296 -27.20 11.14 -18.54
N LEU A 297 -26.32 10.21 -18.93
CA LEU A 297 -26.14 9.81 -20.32
C LEU A 297 -27.38 9.07 -20.87
N ARG A 298 -27.96 8.15 -20.10
CA ARG A 298 -29.20 7.43 -20.47
C ARG A 298 -30.38 8.39 -20.64
N SER A 299 -30.51 9.37 -19.74
CA SER A 299 -31.56 10.40 -19.82
C SER A 299 -31.37 11.32 -21.04
N ALA A 300 -30.14 11.73 -21.33
CA ALA A 300 -29.82 12.55 -22.51
C ALA A 300 -30.13 11.84 -23.83
N VAL A 301 -29.80 10.54 -23.94
CA VAL A 301 -30.13 9.72 -25.12
C VAL A 301 -31.66 9.52 -25.24
N ALA A 302 -32.37 9.34 -24.13
CA ALA A 302 -33.84 9.23 -24.14
C ALA A 302 -34.56 10.55 -24.49
N SER A 303 -33.93 11.70 -24.22
CA SER A 303 -34.45 13.02 -24.58
C SER A 303 -34.23 13.37 -26.07
N THR A 304 -33.09 12.97 -26.63
CA THR A 304 -32.76 13.19 -28.05
C THR A 304 -33.51 12.25 -28.98
N GLY A 305 -33.84 11.04 -28.54
CA GLY A 305 -34.70 10.10 -29.27
C GLY A 305 -36.17 10.52 -29.39
N ARG A 306 -36.65 11.47 -28.57
CA ARG A 306 -38.04 12.01 -28.64
C ARG A 306 -38.19 13.25 -29.53
N LEU A 307 -37.08 13.84 -29.98
CA LEU A 307 -37.09 14.99 -30.89
C LEU A 307 -36.93 14.59 -32.37
N ALA A 308 -36.76 13.30 -32.65
CA ALA A 308 -36.57 12.75 -33.99
C ALA A 308 -37.78 11.96 -34.54
N SER A 309 -38.95 12.08 -33.91
CA SER A 309 -40.21 11.43 -34.30
C SER A 309 -41.27 12.44 -34.72
#